data_AF-A0A963JPN4-F1
#
_entry.id   AF-A0A963JPN4-F1
#
_cell.length_a   1.000
_cell.length_b   1.000
_cell.length_c   1.000
_cell.angle_alpha   90.00
_cell.angle_beta   90.00
_cell.angle_gamma   90.00
#
_symmetry.space_group_name_H-M   'P 1'
#
loop_
_entity.id
_entity.type
_entity.pdbx_description
1 polymer ?
#
loop_
_entity_poly.entity_id
_entity_poly.type
_entity_poly.pdbx_seq_one_letter_code
_entity_poly.pdbx_strand_id
1 'polypeptide(L)'
;MVDKAYDKILYRIVPAVYRNRDNSQYGGSGDLKKYFTGNAVLLNQLHATLDQLLADNFPDNPLDNSLACQDWLLPYFADLLDVRLVSPLVKGRRDEIAKAIRWRQRKGTLRVVEEVAESIAQLEVVLHEGWKRVAMTPRIDAPLIPETLYGFSKTVPAQPPSIASRHPDLPAVTPNFRCPSGAVSSSTSNPAAQQSEIDGDVRVWRQVSFHGAPCNPGSYEDVSRRTVDFRCGNWRHGHFHPDRILLYTVPPAGFFPANIQTVNWSEEPSEAFLKRIDVITEGNTTVYRNKTFGRDNFNPVNIRRTIQLGQVADGVGDPDFHIWRFEGVNILNTLVLDSGRVELVKCAARKVEVHSIDKVSAVITAKDCLFRQVQAARGLVKLEYCTVLESTLSEHLFASDCIFLGLVHRHHLPDMTPPVRHCVRYSRIAKDQDEGDMRLIHTTRALPVMFSTKFGERGCGVLHPATPEAIVHGAEDGTEMGAYHGDYLSLLADAIIEKLNDYLPLGKEAVVIPDTRLLDIPE
;
A
#
# COMPACT_ATOMS: atom_id res chain seq x y z
N MET A 1 22.68 -9.24 0.16
CA MET A 1 24.14 -9.05 0.30
C MET A 1 24.82 -10.36 -0.01
N VAL A 2 25.64 -10.41 -1.06
CA VAL A 2 26.62 -11.49 -1.17
C VAL A 2 27.70 -11.11 -0.17
N ASP A 3 27.68 -11.73 1.01
CA ASP A 3 28.84 -11.72 1.90
C ASP A 3 30.00 -12.29 1.09
N LYS A 4 30.78 -11.42 0.44
CA LYS A 4 32.05 -11.82 -0.13
C LYS A 4 32.85 -12.25 1.07
N ALA A 5 33.07 -13.56 1.16
CA ALA A 5 33.82 -14.20 2.21
C ALA A 5 35.29 -13.81 2.06
N TYR A 6 35.66 -12.57 2.43
CA TYR A 6 37.03 -12.07 2.35
C TYR A 6 37.96 -12.90 3.24
N ASP A 7 37.44 -13.55 4.28
CA ASP A 7 38.13 -14.59 5.05
C ASP A 7 38.65 -15.71 4.13
N LYS A 8 37.80 -16.23 3.22
CA LYS A 8 38.16 -17.28 2.27
C LYS A 8 39.08 -16.75 1.18
N ILE A 9 38.87 -15.52 0.72
CA ILE A 9 39.71 -14.89 -0.31
C ILE A 9 41.12 -14.68 0.22
N LEU A 10 41.27 -14.04 1.39
CA LEU A 10 42.56 -13.79 2.03
C LEU A 10 43.29 -15.09 2.32
N TYR A 11 42.61 -16.08 2.90
CA TYR A 11 43.22 -17.38 3.15
C TYR A 11 43.67 -18.06 1.86
N ARG A 12 42.89 -17.98 0.78
CA ARG A 12 43.23 -18.56 -0.54
C ARG A 12 44.45 -17.93 -1.19
N ILE A 13 44.68 -16.63 -1.00
CA ILE A 13 45.82 -15.90 -1.55
C ILE A 13 47.14 -16.39 -0.93
N VAL A 14 47.11 -16.89 0.31
CA VAL A 14 48.30 -17.39 1.01
C VAL A 14 48.86 -18.64 0.29
N PRO A 15 50.19 -18.76 0.12
CA PRO A 15 50.82 -19.94 -0.46
C PRO A 15 50.39 -21.24 0.24
N ALA A 16 50.23 -22.31 -0.55
CA ALA A 16 49.70 -23.59 -0.07
C ALA A 16 50.54 -24.21 1.07
N VAL A 17 51.84 -23.95 1.11
CA VAL A 17 52.76 -24.43 2.16
C VAL A 17 52.32 -23.97 3.56
N TYR A 18 51.96 -22.69 3.71
CA TYR A 18 51.51 -22.13 4.99
C TYR A 18 50.10 -22.58 5.34
N ARG A 19 49.21 -22.71 4.35
CA ARG A 19 47.86 -23.25 4.56
C ARG A 19 47.86 -24.71 5.03
N ASN A 20 48.74 -25.54 4.47
CA ASN A 20 48.85 -26.93 4.87
C ASN A 20 49.40 -27.06 6.29
N ARG A 21 50.32 -26.17 6.70
CA ARG A 21 50.86 -26.13 8.06
C ARG A 21 49.87 -25.65 9.12
N ASP A 22 48.96 -24.73 8.77
CA ASP A 22 47.92 -24.21 9.67
C ASP A 22 46.70 -25.14 9.76
N ASN A 23 46.48 -25.99 8.76
CA ASN A 23 45.31 -26.86 8.70
C ASN A 23 45.31 -27.92 9.81
N SER A 24 44.21 -27.99 10.57
CA SER A 24 44.02 -28.94 11.66
C SER A 24 44.08 -30.40 11.22
N GLN A 25 43.79 -30.70 9.94
CA GLN A 25 43.95 -32.05 9.36
C GLN A 25 45.42 -32.50 9.28
N TYR A 26 46.38 -31.57 9.24
CA TYR A 26 47.82 -31.85 9.21
C TYR A 26 48.52 -31.48 10.55
N GLY A 27 47.75 -31.31 11.63
CA GLY A 27 48.28 -31.02 12.98
C GLY A 27 48.55 -29.54 13.29
N GLY A 28 48.03 -28.61 12.48
CA GLY A 28 48.13 -27.16 12.71
C GLY A 28 47.13 -26.61 13.74
N SER A 29 47.43 -25.43 14.31
CA SER A 29 46.59 -24.78 15.34
C SER A 29 45.39 -24.00 14.78
N GLY A 30 45.35 -23.72 13.47
CA GLY A 30 44.30 -22.96 12.81
C GLY A 30 44.27 -21.46 13.16
N ASP A 31 45.34 -20.96 13.77
CA ASP A 31 45.42 -19.58 14.25
C ASP A 31 45.59 -18.58 13.11
N LEU A 32 46.27 -18.97 12.02
CA LEU A 32 46.40 -18.10 10.85
C LEU A 32 45.04 -17.89 10.18
N LYS A 33 44.22 -18.94 10.06
CA LYS A 33 42.85 -18.81 9.59
C LYS A 33 42.03 -17.89 10.49
N LYS A 34 42.08 -18.06 11.82
CA LYS A 34 41.38 -17.19 12.78
C LYS A 34 41.84 -15.72 12.67
N TYR A 35 43.14 -15.50 12.51
CA TYR A 35 43.70 -14.17 12.29
C TYR A 35 43.13 -13.52 11.02
N PHE A 36 43.09 -14.24 9.89
CA PHE A 36 42.47 -13.71 8.67
C PHE A 36 40.96 -13.52 8.80
N THR A 37 40.25 -14.37 9.54
CA THR A 37 38.84 -14.15 9.85
C THR A 37 38.66 -12.84 10.64
N GLY A 38 39.50 -12.56 11.64
CA GLY A 38 39.47 -11.30 12.38
C GLY A 38 39.73 -10.08 11.49
N ASN A 39 40.74 -10.14 10.61
CA ASN A 39 41.02 -9.06 9.66
C ASN A 39 39.92 -8.89 8.60
N ALA A 40 39.29 -9.99 8.19
CA ALA A 40 38.21 -9.97 7.22
C ALA A 40 36.99 -9.22 7.75
N VAL A 41 36.71 -9.24 9.07
CA VAL A 41 35.62 -8.43 9.64
C VAL A 41 35.79 -6.95 9.31
N LEU A 42 36.99 -6.40 9.52
CA LEU A 42 37.28 -4.99 9.21
C LEU A 42 37.18 -4.71 7.70
N LEU A 43 37.74 -5.58 6.86
CA LEU A 43 37.71 -5.40 5.41
C LEU A 43 36.30 -5.53 4.82
N ASN A 44 35.47 -6.42 5.38
CA ASN A 44 34.05 -6.54 5.02
C ASN A 44 33.31 -5.24 5.35
N GLN A 45 33.52 -4.69 6.55
CA GLN A 45 32.92 -3.41 6.94
C GLN A 45 33.36 -2.27 6.03
N LEU A 46 34.65 -2.18 5.72
CA LEU A 46 35.17 -1.15 4.82
C LEU A 46 34.61 -1.31 3.40
N HIS A 47 34.54 -2.53 2.87
CA HIS A 47 33.93 -2.78 1.56
C HIS A 47 32.45 -2.42 1.54
N ALA A 48 31.69 -2.80 2.58
CA ALA A 48 30.29 -2.45 2.71
C ALA A 48 30.09 -0.93 2.75
N THR A 49 30.95 -0.19 3.46
CA THR A 49 30.94 1.28 3.46
C THR A 49 31.23 1.87 2.09
N LEU A 50 32.18 1.30 1.34
CA LEU A 50 32.49 1.75 -0.02
C LEU A 50 31.35 1.45 -1.01
N ASP A 51 30.72 0.28 -0.90
CA ASP A 51 29.57 -0.09 -1.70
C ASP A 51 28.37 0.83 -1.40
N GLN A 52 28.15 1.17 -0.12
CA GLN A 52 27.14 2.14 0.26
C GLN A 52 27.48 3.55 -0.26
N LEU A 53 28.73 3.99 -0.13
CA LEU A 53 29.17 5.29 -0.67
C LEU A 53 29.00 5.37 -2.19
N LEU A 54 29.24 4.27 -2.91
CA LEU A 54 28.97 4.20 -4.33
C LEU A 54 27.46 4.35 -4.61
N ALA A 55 26.62 3.60 -3.89
CA ALA A 55 25.17 3.65 -4.00
C ALA A 55 24.59 5.02 -3.65
N ASP A 56 25.20 5.73 -2.70
CA ASP A 56 24.79 7.06 -2.25
C ASP A 56 24.91 8.14 -3.33
N ASN A 57 25.67 7.90 -4.41
CA ASN A 57 25.74 8.81 -5.56
C ASN A 57 24.51 8.71 -6.49
N PHE A 58 23.68 7.69 -6.31
CA PHE A 58 22.59 7.34 -7.22
C PHE A 58 21.24 7.43 -6.48
N PRO A 59 20.52 8.57 -6.59
CA PRO A 59 19.27 8.78 -5.85
C PRO A 59 18.07 7.99 -6.40
N ASP A 60 18.22 7.32 -7.54
CA ASP A 60 17.18 6.53 -8.18
C ASP A 60 16.89 5.21 -7.44
N ASN A 61 15.73 4.63 -7.75
CA ASN A 61 15.34 3.33 -7.21
C ASN A 61 16.19 2.22 -7.88
N PRO A 62 16.87 1.36 -7.10
CA PRO A 62 17.74 0.33 -7.67
C PRO A 62 16.93 -0.72 -8.44
N LEU A 63 17.40 -1.10 -9.62
CA LEU A 63 16.74 -2.09 -10.48
C LEU A 63 16.95 -3.54 -10.00
N ASP A 64 18.10 -3.85 -9.39
CA ASP A 64 18.57 -5.24 -9.17
C ASP A 64 18.71 -5.64 -7.69
N ASN A 65 17.83 -5.16 -6.80
CA ASN A 65 17.98 -5.31 -5.33
C ASN A 65 19.38 -4.86 -4.82
N SER A 66 20.05 -3.98 -5.56
CA SER A 66 21.31 -3.36 -5.15
C SER A 66 21.06 -2.39 -3.99
N LEU A 67 22.14 -1.96 -3.34
CA LEU A 67 22.04 -0.94 -2.31
C LEU A 67 21.42 0.33 -2.91
N ALA A 68 20.45 0.90 -2.20
CA ALA A 68 19.88 2.20 -2.53
C ALA A 68 20.67 3.31 -1.81
N CYS A 69 20.63 4.52 -2.37
CA CYS A 69 21.09 5.72 -1.69
C CYS A 69 20.35 5.92 -0.36
N GLN A 70 21.08 6.28 0.70
CA GLN A 70 20.50 6.49 2.02
C GLN A 70 19.45 7.62 2.03
N ASP A 71 18.34 7.40 2.73
CA ASP A 71 17.17 8.28 2.69
C ASP A 71 17.44 9.73 3.12
N TRP A 72 18.42 9.95 4.01
CA TRP A 72 18.80 11.28 4.50
C TRP A 72 19.55 12.12 3.45
N LEU A 73 20.06 11.51 2.38
CA LEU A 73 20.71 12.21 1.27
C LEU A 73 19.71 12.77 0.26
N LEU A 74 18.49 12.23 0.21
CA LEU A 74 17.47 12.62 -0.76
C LEU A 74 17.17 14.13 -0.75
N PRO A 75 17.05 14.82 0.42
CA PRO A 75 16.87 16.27 0.46
C PRO A 75 18.02 17.06 -0.18
N TYR A 76 19.26 16.57 -0.13
CA TYR A 76 20.41 17.25 -0.74
C TYR A 76 20.38 17.15 -2.27
N PHE A 77 20.02 15.99 -2.81
CA PHE A 77 19.78 15.84 -4.24
C PHE A 77 18.58 16.66 -4.72
N ALA A 78 17.54 16.72 -3.88
CA ALA A 78 16.38 17.55 -4.14
C ALA A 78 16.75 19.04 -4.20
N ASP A 79 17.55 19.55 -3.26
CA ASP A 79 18.05 20.94 -3.31
C ASP A 79 18.93 21.19 -4.54
N LEU A 80 19.84 20.27 -4.87
CA LEU A 80 20.71 20.35 -6.04
C LEU A 80 19.93 20.42 -7.37
N LEU A 81 18.84 19.65 -7.49
CA LEU A 81 18.00 19.60 -8.68
C LEU A 81 16.78 20.54 -8.61
N ASP A 82 16.64 21.30 -7.52
CA ASP A 82 15.51 22.18 -7.24
C ASP A 82 14.14 21.42 -7.28
N VAL A 83 14.10 20.25 -6.65
CA VAL A 83 12.93 19.38 -6.59
C VAL A 83 12.23 19.55 -5.24
N ARG A 84 10.98 20.00 -5.26
CA ARG A 84 10.12 19.96 -4.07
C ARG A 84 9.65 18.54 -3.82
N LEU A 85 10.13 17.88 -2.76
CA LEU A 85 9.71 16.53 -2.38
C LEU A 85 8.32 16.57 -1.74
N VAL A 86 7.36 15.84 -2.32
CA VAL A 86 5.97 15.81 -1.84
C VAL A 86 5.53 14.40 -1.45
N SER A 87 6.03 13.36 -2.12
CA SER A 87 5.63 11.98 -1.84
C SER A 87 5.97 11.58 -0.40
N PRO A 88 5.00 10.99 0.34
CA PRO A 88 5.27 10.45 1.67
C PRO A 88 6.16 9.19 1.59
N LEU A 89 6.11 8.48 0.47
CA LEU A 89 6.86 7.26 0.22
C LEU A 89 8.31 7.57 -0.18
N VAL A 90 9.27 6.86 0.43
CA VAL A 90 10.70 6.99 0.07
C VAL A 90 10.92 6.70 -1.42
N LYS A 91 10.29 5.64 -1.94
CA LYS A 91 10.38 5.25 -3.35
C LYS A 91 9.87 6.35 -4.28
N GLY A 92 8.75 6.99 -3.93
CA GLY A 92 8.20 8.12 -4.67
C GLY A 92 9.12 9.34 -4.63
N ARG A 93 9.72 9.65 -3.47
CA ARG A 93 10.73 10.74 -3.35
C ARG A 93 11.94 10.50 -4.25
N ARG A 94 12.42 9.26 -4.36
CA ARG A 94 13.50 8.89 -5.28
C ARG A 94 13.08 9.09 -6.74
N ASP A 95 11.88 8.64 -7.11
CA ASP A 95 11.36 8.83 -8.47
C ASP A 95 11.17 10.32 -8.83
N GLU A 96 10.76 11.15 -7.86
CA GLU A 96 10.64 12.60 -8.04
C GLU A 96 11.98 13.26 -8.41
N ILE A 97 13.07 12.83 -7.75
CA ILE A 97 14.43 13.32 -8.01
C ILE A 97 14.91 12.80 -9.37
N ALA A 98 14.78 11.48 -9.61
CA ALA A 98 15.29 10.83 -10.81
C ALA A 98 14.62 11.35 -12.10
N LYS A 99 13.30 11.60 -12.06
CA LYS A 99 12.52 12.02 -13.23
C LYS A 99 12.38 13.54 -13.37
N ALA A 100 12.93 14.32 -12.43
CA ALA A 100 12.76 15.78 -12.35
C ALA A 100 13.03 16.51 -13.68
N ILE A 101 14.18 16.24 -14.32
CA ILE A 101 14.59 16.89 -15.57
C ILE A 101 13.60 16.59 -16.70
N ARG A 102 13.21 15.31 -16.83
CA ARG A 102 12.29 14.85 -17.88
C ARG A 102 10.90 15.47 -17.71
N TRP A 103 10.40 15.55 -16.47
CA TRP A 103 9.10 16.18 -16.20
C TRP A 103 9.11 17.68 -16.52
N ARG A 104 10.19 18.39 -16.20
CA ARG A 104 10.34 19.82 -16.53
C ARG A 104 10.33 20.07 -18.03
N GLN A 105 11.03 19.24 -18.82
CA GLN A 105 11.10 19.38 -20.28
C GLN A 105 9.74 19.20 -20.98
N ARG A 106 8.81 18.46 -20.38
CA ARG A 106 7.51 18.10 -20.98
C ARG A 106 6.33 18.56 -20.13
N LYS A 107 6.54 19.61 -19.31
CA LYS A 107 5.51 20.21 -18.45
C LYS A 107 4.26 20.56 -19.25
N GLY A 108 3.08 20.30 -18.66
CA GLY A 108 1.78 20.56 -19.29
C GLY A 108 1.31 19.49 -20.29
N THR A 109 2.11 18.47 -20.59
CA THR A 109 1.66 17.33 -21.41
C THR A 109 0.94 16.28 -20.56
N LEU A 110 -0.12 15.65 -21.11
CA LEU A 110 -0.89 14.61 -20.40
C LEU A 110 -0.01 13.45 -19.92
N ARG A 111 0.97 13.04 -20.74
CA ARG A 111 1.88 11.94 -20.41
C ARG A 111 2.73 12.25 -19.17
N VAL A 112 3.11 13.51 -18.95
CA VAL A 112 3.83 13.90 -17.73
C VAL A 112 2.91 13.93 -16.53
N VAL A 113 1.67 14.37 -16.69
CA VAL A 113 0.68 14.35 -15.58
C VAL A 113 0.45 12.93 -15.09
N GLU A 114 0.31 11.99 -16.02
CA GLU A 114 0.18 10.55 -15.75
C GLU A 114 1.43 10.01 -15.03
N GLU A 115 2.61 10.23 -15.63
CA GLU A 115 3.88 9.75 -15.10
C GLU A 115 4.20 10.32 -13.70
N VAL A 116 3.83 11.57 -13.43
CA VAL A 116 3.98 12.21 -12.11
C VAL A 116 3.03 11.57 -11.09
N ALA A 117 1.76 11.36 -11.45
CA ALA A 117 0.79 10.76 -10.54
C ALA A 117 1.15 9.32 -10.19
N GLU A 118 1.53 8.51 -11.19
CA GLU A 118 1.99 7.13 -11.00
C GLU A 118 3.27 7.07 -10.16
N SER A 119 4.22 7.98 -10.37
CA SER A 119 5.48 7.97 -9.63
C SER A 119 5.32 8.37 -8.17
N ILE A 120 4.42 9.32 -7.86
CA ILE A 120 4.20 9.75 -6.48
C ILE A 120 3.42 8.72 -5.68
N ALA A 121 2.32 8.24 -6.27
CA ALA A 121 1.40 7.34 -5.57
C ALA A 121 1.78 5.87 -5.70
N GLN A 122 2.62 5.49 -6.68
CA GLN A 122 2.92 4.10 -7.02
C GLN A 122 1.64 3.30 -7.34
N LEU A 123 0.66 3.99 -7.94
CA LEU A 123 -0.64 3.44 -8.33
C LEU A 123 -0.91 3.80 -9.79
N GLU A 124 -1.59 2.90 -10.50
CA GLU A 124 -2.08 3.15 -11.86
C GLU A 124 -3.10 4.28 -11.88
N VAL A 125 -2.99 5.15 -12.89
CA VAL A 125 -3.86 6.30 -13.06
C VAL A 125 -4.33 6.43 -14.51
N VAL A 126 -5.65 6.52 -14.72
CA VAL A 126 -6.23 6.85 -16.02
C VAL A 126 -6.69 8.30 -16.06
N LEU A 127 -6.18 9.04 -17.04
CA LEU A 127 -6.38 10.48 -17.16
C LEU A 127 -7.46 10.87 -18.17
N HIS A 128 -8.38 11.73 -17.72
CA HIS A 128 -9.41 12.35 -18.55
C HIS A 128 -9.31 13.87 -18.52
N GLU A 129 -9.33 14.48 -19.70
CA GLU A 129 -9.43 15.94 -19.83
C GLU A 129 -10.87 16.41 -19.60
N GLY A 130 -11.08 17.29 -18.62
CA GLY A 130 -12.42 17.78 -18.25
C GLY A 130 -13.12 18.53 -19.38
N TRP A 131 -12.39 19.25 -20.25
CA TRP A 131 -12.99 19.96 -21.39
C TRP A 131 -13.62 19.03 -22.42
N LYS A 132 -13.11 17.80 -22.57
CA LYS A 132 -13.72 16.76 -23.44
C LYS A 132 -15.01 16.17 -22.84
N ARG A 133 -15.27 16.44 -21.55
CA ARG A 133 -16.45 15.98 -20.80
C ARG A 133 -17.52 17.06 -20.67
N VAL A 134 -17.33 18.22 -21.28
CA VAL A 134 -18.29 19.32 -21.23
C VAL A 134 -19.05 19.45 -22.55
N ALA A 135 -20.33 19.77 -22.45
CA ALA A 135 -21.18 20.11 -23.58
C ALA A 135 -20.66 21.39 -24.28
N MET A 136 -20.42 21.30 -25.60
CA MET A 136 -20.00 22.43 -26.41
C MET A 136 -20.79 22.45 -27.73
N THR A 137 -21.03 23.63 -28.28
CA THR A 137 -21.61 23.76 -29.62
C THR A 137 -20.53 23.59 -30.69
N PRO A 138 -20.85 23.02 -31.87
CA PRO A 138 -19.93 22.99 -33.00
C PRO A 138 -19.42 24.41 -33.32
N ARG A 139 -18.13 24.53 -33.62
CA ARG A 139 -17.47 25.80 -33.90
C ARG A 139 -16.51 25.65 -35.07
N ILE A 140 -16.33 26.71 -35.85
CA ILE A 140 -15.53 26.69 -37.09
C ILE A 140 -14.06 26.36 -36.81
N ASP A 141 -13.55 26.78 -35.66
CA ASP A 141 -12.18 26.60 -35.18
C ASP A 141 -11.91 25.22 -34.53
N ALA A 142 -12.92 24.34 -34.46
CA ALA A 142 -12.75 22.94 -34.03
C ALA A 142 -13.45 21.98 -35.00
N PRO A 143 -12.83 21.70 -36.17
CA PRO A 143 -13.34 20.73 -37.12
C PRO A 143 -13.28 19.30 -36.54
N LEU A 144 -14.11 18.42 -37.07
CA LEU A 144 -14.13 17.00 -36.67
C LEU A 144 -12.79 16.33 -37.03
N ILE A 145 -12.20 15.69 -36.04
CA ILE A 145 -11.00 14.88 -36.20
C ILE A 145 -11.37 13.52 -36.84
N PRO A 146 -10.59 13.00 -37.80
CA PRO A 146 -10.85 11.71 -38.43
C PRO A 146 -11.02 10.55 -37.42
N GLU A 147 -11.94 9.62 -37.71
CA GLU A 147 -12.28 8.52 -36.80
C GLU A 147 -11.13 7.51 -36.61
N THR A 148 -10.20 7.46 -37.56
CA THR A 148 -8.99 6.63 -37.47
C THR A 148 -8.13 7.00 -36.28
N LEU A 149 -8.08 8.27 -35.88
CA LEU A 149 -7.37 8.73 -34.68
C LEU A 149 -8.06 8.29 -33.38
N TYR A 150 -9.35 8.01 -33.44
CA TYR A 150 -10.12 7.38 -32.36
C TYR A 150 -10.09 5.85 -32.41
N GLY A 151 -9.25 5.26 -33.27
CA GLY A 151 -9.06 3.82 -33.35
C GLY A 151 -10.16 3.08 -34.11
N PHE A 152 -11.00 3.78 -34.88
CA PHE A 152 -11.99 3.14 -35.74
C PHE A 152 -11.37 2.73 -37.07
N SER A 153 -11.63 1.47 -37.49
CA SER A 153 -11.11 0.93 -38.75
C SER A 153 -11.90 1.38 -39.99
N LYS A 154 -13.12 1.89 -39.79
CA LYS A 154 -14.02 2.37 -40.84
C LYS A 154 -14.48 3.78 -40.52
N THR A 155 -14.57 4.61 -41.56
CA THR A 155 -15.20 5.92 -41.47
C THR A 155 -16.70 5.78 -41.20
N VAL A 156 -17.26 6.69 -40.42
CA VAL A 156 -18.70 6.72 -40.13
C VAL A 156 -19.39 7.42 -41.29
N PRO A 157 -20.38 6.79 -41.96
CA PRO A 157 -21.10 7.44 -43.04
C PRO A 157 -21.77 8.74 -42.59
N ALA A 158 -21.63 9.80 -43.40
CA ALA A 158 -22.26 11.11 -43.13
C ALA A 158 -23.79 11.10 -43.25
N GLN A 159 -24.38 10.02 -43.79
CA GLN A 159 -25.82 9.82 -43.88
C GLN A 159 -26.20 8.34 -43.66
N PRO A 160 -27.42 8.06 -43.14
CA PRO A 160 -28.39 9.01 -42.59
C PRO A 160 -27.92 9.63 -41.25
N PRO A 161 -28.53 10.74 -40.76
CA PRO A 161 -28.12 11.43 -39.54
C PRO A 161 -27.99 10.52 -38.31
N SER A 162 -28.80 9.46 -38.24
CA SER A 162 -28.76 8.46 -37.17
C SER A 162 -27.48 7.62 -37.12
N ILE A 163 -26.74 7.55 -38.24
CA ILE A 163 -25.42 6.92 -38.37
C ILE A 163 -24.33 7.99 -38.21
N ALA A 164 -24.48 9.14 -38.85
CA ALA A 164 -23.54 10.26 -38.75
C ALA A 164 -23.30 10.72 -37.30
N SER A 165 -24.34 10.68 -36.46
CA SER A 165 -24.25 11.00 -35.04
C SER A 165 -23.36 10.04 -34.23
N ARG A 166 -22.86 8.95 -34.82
CA ARG A 166 -21.93 8.01 -34.19
C ARG A 166 -20.47 8.43 -34.32
N HIS A 167 -20.18 9.49 -35.08
CA HIS A 167 -18.82 10.01 -35.23
C HIS A 167 -18.24 10.37 -33.84
N PRO A 168 -17.11 9.79 -33.41
CA PRO A 168 -16.63 9.86 -32.02
C PRO A 168 -16.35 11.30 -31.55
N ASP A 169 -15.87 12.17 -32.44
CA ASP A 169 -15.53 13.55 -32.11
C ASP A 169 -16.75 14.51 -32.04
N LEU A 170 -17.91 14.08 -32.55
CA LEU A 170 -19.10 14.93 -32.63
C LEU A 170 -19.49 15.44 -31.24
N PRO A 171 -19.77 16.74 -31.04
CA PRO A 171 -20.14 17.25 -29.72
C PRO A 171 -21.60 16.92 -29.34
N ALA A 172 -21.93 15.63 -29.29
CA ALA A 172 -23.21 15.15 -28.80
C ALA A 172 -23.22 15.18 -27.27
N VAL A 173 -24.29 15.76 -26.72
CA VAL A 173 -24.57 15.76 -25.28
C VAL A 173 -25.55 14.64 -24.92
N THR A 174 -26.50 14.35 -25.81
CA THR A 174 -27.51 13.32 -25.57
C THR A 174 -26.91 11.93 -25.80
N PRO A 175 -26.90 11.05 -24.77
CA PRO A 175 -26.42 9.69 -24.95
C PRO A 175 -27.30 8.91 -25.92
N ASN A 176 -26.67 8.16 -26.81
CA ASN A 176 -27.30 7.24 -27.72
C ASN A 176 -27.55 5.90 -27.02
N PHE A 177 -28.77 5.72 -26.51
CA PHE A 177 -29.20 4.51 -25.80
C PHE A 177 -29.10 3.19 -26.61
N ARG A 178 -28.88 3.27 -27.93
CA ARG A 178 -28.70 2.09 -28.79
C ARG A 178 -27.31 1.45 -28.66
N CYS A 179 -26.35 2.15 -28.07
CA CYS A 179 -24.97 1.67 -27.94
C CYS A 179 -24.47 1.91 -26.51
N PRO A 180 -23.90 0.90 -25.83
CA PRO A 180 -23.18 1.12 -24.59
C PRO A 180 -21.85 1.83 -24.85
N SER A 181 -21.47 2.75 -23.96
CA SER A 181 -20.12 3.33 -23.87
C SER A 181 -19.32 2.62 -22.78
N GLY A 182 -18.06 2.32 -23.08
CA GLY A 182 -17.15 1.71 -22.10
C GLY A 182 -15.78 1.38 -22.70
N ALA A 183 -14.92 0.81 -21.85
CA ALA A 183 -13.64 0.29 -22.28
C ALA A 183 -13.83 -1.07 -22.96
N VAL A 184 -13.03 -1.37 -23.98
CA VAL A 184 -12.92 -2.70 -24.59
C VAL A 184 -11.46 -3.06 -24.82
N SER A 185 -11.14 -4.35 -24.77
CA SER A 185 -9.80 -4.85 -25.08
C SER A 185 -9.39 -4.46 -26.50
N SER A 186 -8.11 -4.15 -26.67
CA SER A 186 -7.54 -3.67 -27.92
C SER A 186 -6.13 -4.21 -28.14
N SER A 187 -5.72 -4.28 -29.40
CA SER A 187 -4.31 -4.46 -29.74
C SER A 187 -3.53 -3.16 -29.55
N THR A 188 -2.24 -3.27 -29.23
CA THR A 188 -1.29 -2.15 -29.14
C THR A 188 -1.08 -1.42 -30.46
N SER A 189 -1.44 -2.04 -31.59
CA SER A 189 -1.41 -1.42 -32.92
C SER A 189 -2.51 -0.39 -33.15
N ASN A 190 -3.54 -0.36 -32.30
CA ASN A 190 -4.63 0.62 -32.44
C ASN A 190 -4.15 2.00 -31.92
N PRO A 191 -4.33 3.09 -32.68
CA PRO A 191 -3.87 4.42 -32.27
C PRO A 191 -4.58 4.98 -31.03
N ALA A 192 -5.76 4.47 -30.68
CA ALA A 192 -6.50 4.85 -29.47
C ALA A 192 -6.31 3.85 -28.31
N ALA A 193 -5.40 2.89 -28.44
CA ALA A 193 -5.07 1.97 -27.36
C ALA A 193 -4.37 2.71 -26.22
N GLN A 194 -4.79 2.37 -25.01
CA GLN A 194 -4.18 2.73 -23.75
C GLN A 194 -3.68 1.46 -23.08
N GLN A 195 -2.62 1.58 -22.28
CA GLN A 195 -2.02 0.47 -21.56
C GLN A 195 -2.03 0.85 -20.08
N SER A 196 -2.60 -0.03 -19.26
CA SER A 196 -2.66 0.12 -17.81
C SER A 196 -2.05 -1.09 -17.13
N GLU A 197 -1.27 -0.88 -16.07
CA GLU A 197 -0.63 -1.95 -15.31
C GLU A 197 -1.23 -2.03 -13.90
N ILE A 198 -1.98 -3.09 -13.62
CA ILE A 198 -2.70 -3.24 -12.35
C ILE A 198 -2.28 -4.55 -11.70
N ASP A 199 -1.77 -4.46 -10.46
CA ASP A 199 -1.29 -5.61 -9.69
C ASP A 199 -0.26 -6.49 -10.45
N GLY A 200 0.45 -5.92 -11.44
CA GLY A 200 1.42 -6.61 -12.31
C GLY A 200 0.85 -7.16 -13.62
N ASP A 201 -0.46 -7.04 -13.84
CA ASP A 201 -1.11 -7.42 -15.09
C ASP A 201 -1.22 -6.20 -16.01
N VAL A 202 -0.58 -6.29 -17.17
CA VAL A 202 -0.65 -5.26 -18.21
C VAL A 202 -1.87 -5.51 -19.08
N ARG A 203 -2.83 -4.59 -19.08
CA ARG A 203 -4.03 -4.65 -19.92
C ARG A 203 -4.01 -3.54 -20.96
N VAL A 204 -4.37 -3.89 -22.19
CA VAL A 204 -4.43 -2.96 -23.32
C VAL A 204 -5.87 -2.79 -23.76
N TRP A 205 -6.38 -1.57 -23.64
CA TRP A 205 -7.79 -1.27 -23.83
C TRP A 205 -7.97 0.02 -24.62
N ARG A 206 -9.19 0.26 -25.10
CA ARG A 206 -9.57 1.54 -25.72
C ARG A 206 -11.01 1.89 -25.39
N GLN A 207 -11.32 3.18 -25.38
CA GLN A 207 -12.70 3.63 -25.27
C GLN A 207 -13.46 3.37 -26.58
N VAL A 208 -14.69 2.85 -26.47
CA VAL A 208 -15.62 2.75 -27.61
C VAL A 208 -16.92 3.51 -27.35
N SER A 209 -17.61 3.82 -28.45
CA SER A 209 -18.95 4.44 -28.42
C SER A 209 -18.97 5.68 -27.52
N PHE A 210 -18.20 6.71 -27.87
CA PHE A 210 -18.07 7.95 -27.07
C PHE A 210 -19.41 8.65 -26.75
N HIS A 211 -20.42 8.43 -27.59
CA HIS A 211 -21.78 8.96 -27.39
C HIS A 211 -22.76 7.94 -26.84
N GLY A 212 -22.31 6.73 -26.51
CA GLY A 212 -23.17 5.68 -25.96
C GLY A 212 -23.67 6.01 -24.57
N ALA A 213 -24.68 5.29 -24.11
CA ALA A 213 -25.07 5.33 -22.70
C ALA A 213 -23.93 4.71 -21.87
N PRO A 214 -23.37 5.41 -20.85
CA PRO A 214 -22.29 4.88 -20.04
C PRO A 214 -22.77 3.66 -19.26
N CYS A 215 -22.07 2.53 -19.38
CA CYS A 215 -22.36 1.34 -18.59
C CYS A 215 -22.15 1.59 -17.09
N ASN A 216 -21.13 2.40 -16.77
CA ASN A 216 -20.70 2.71 -15.41
C ASN A 216 -20.55 4.23 -15.25
N PRO A 217 -21.65 4.95 -14.97
CA PRO A 217 -21.61 6.41 -14.83
C PRO A 217 -20.65 6.86 -13.72
N GLY A 218 -19.82 7.87 -14.00
CA GLY A 218 -18.84 8.42 -13.04
C GLY A 218 -17.54 7.61 -12.88
N SER A 219 -17.37 6.52 -13.63
CA SER A 219 -16.10 5.79 -13.73
C SER A 219 -15.19 6.35 -14.82
N TYR A 220 -13.98 5.83 -14.93
CA TYR A 220 -13.07 6.09 -16.06
C TYR A 220 -13.66 5.68 -17.40
N GLU A 221 -14.67 4.81 -17.44
CA GLU A 221 -15.37 4.43 -18.66
C GLU A 221 -16.41 5.47 -19.11
N ASP A 222 -16.82 6.35 -18.19
CA ASP A 222 -17.80 7.39 -18.46
C ASP A 222 -17.16 8.56 -19.22
N VAL A 223 -17.43 8.57 -20.52
CA VAL A 223 -16.99 9.60 -21.44
C VAL A 223 -18.09 10.58 -21.83
N SER A 224 -19.26 10.47 -21.20
CA SER A 224 -20.42 11.32 -21.49
C SER A 224 -20.12 12.79 -21.26
N ARG A 225 -20.66 13.65 -22.14
CA ARG A 225 -20.52 15.10 -22.02
C ARG A 225 -21.67 15.65 -21.17
N ARG A 226 -21.35 16.55 -20.24
CA ARG A 226 -22.32 17.12 -19.29
C ARG A 226 -22.22 18.65 -19.26
N THR A 227 -23.18 19.29 -18.60
CA THR A 227 -23.08 20.71 -18.28
C THR A 227 -21.92 20.97 -17.32
N VAL A 228 -21.35 22.17 -17.40
CA VAL A 228 -20.28 22.58 -16.50
C VAL A 228 -20.73 22.48 -15.04
N ASP A 229 -19.93 21.82 -14.21
CA ASP A 229 -20.09 21.76 -12.76
C ASP A 229 -19.19 22.82 -12.11
N PHE A 230 -19.81 23.81 -11.46
CA PHE A 230 -19.10 24.92 -10.81
C PHE A 230 -18.70 24.62 -9.36
N ARG A 231 -19.03 23.44 -8.83
CA ARG A 231 -18.60 23.03 -7.49
C ARG A 231 -17.10 22.77 -7.47
N CYS A 232 -16.49 22.90 -6.30
CA CYS A 232 -15.10 22.48 -6.11
C CYS A 232 -14.94 20.99 -6.44
N GLY A 233 -13.88 20.67 -7.17
CA GLY A 233 -13.56 19.30 -7.53
C GLY A 233 -13.17 18.52 -6.28
N ASN A 234 -13.81 17.37 -6.06
CA ASN A 234 -13.40 16.38 -5.08
C ASN A 234 -13.62 14.98 -5.63
N TRP A 235 -13.39 13.96 -4.83
CA TRP A 235 -13.57 12.56 -5.24
C TRP A 235 -14.98 12.23 -5.79
N ARG A 236 -16.02 13.03 -5.48
CA ARG A 236 -17.43 12.74 -5.82
C ARG A 236 -18.08 13.74 -6.80
N HIS A 237 -17.69 15.01 -6.77
CA HIS A 237 -18.37 16.10 -7.46
C HIS A 237 -17.38 17.12 -8.03
N GLY A 238 -17.85 18.04 -8.88
CA GLY A 238 -17.00 19.09 -9.45
C GLY A 238 -16.07 18.59 -10.56
N HIS A 239 -16.43 17.47 -11.20
CA HIS A 239 -15.59 16.79 -12.20
C HIS A 239 -15.69 17.43 -13.59
N PHE A 240 -16.90 17.82 -14.00
CA PHE A 240 -17.20 18.22 -15.37
C PHE A 240 -16.94 19.71 -15.59
N HIS A 241 -15.67 20.12 -15.69
CA HIS A 241 -15.29 21.51 -15.92
C HIS A 241 -14.06 21.59 -16.84
N PRO A 242 -13.98 22.57 -17.77
CA PRO A 242 -12.91 22.62 -18.78
C PRO A 242 -11.50 22.76 -18.20
N ASP A 243 -11.41 23.29 -16.98
CA ASP A 243 -10.16 23.47 -16.26
C ASP A 243 -9.78 22.29 -15.36
N ARG A 244 -10.57 21.21 -15.38
CA ARG A 244 -10.28 20.02 -14.58
C ARG A 244 -9.55 18.99 -15.40
N ILE A 245 -8.62 18.31 -14.75
CA ILE A 245 -8.01 17.09 -15.21
C ILE A 245 -8.39 16.03 -14.20
N LEU A 246 -9.09 14.99 -14.66
CA LEU A 246 -9.61 13.92 -13.83
C LEU A 246 -8.62 12.76 -13.85
N LEU A 247 -8.18 12.34 -12.67
CA LEU A 247 -7.25 11.24 -12.47
C LEU A 247 -8.03 10.12 -11.78
N TYR A 248 -8.41 9.10 -12.54
CA TYR A 248 -9.04 7.91 -11.99
C TYR A 248 -7.94 6.98 -11.46
N THR A 249 -8.00 6.63 -10.19
CA THR A 249 -6.96 5.82 -9.54
C THR A 249 -7.53 4.49 -9.06
N VAL A 250 -6.71 3.45 -9.12
CA VAL A 250 -7.09 2.15 -8.55
C VAL A 250 -7.16 2.26 -7.03
N PRO A 251 -8.25 1.82 -6.38
CA PRO A 251 -8.31 1.74 -4.92
C PRO A 251 -7.14 0.91 -4.39
N PRO A 252 -6.37 1.42 -3.40
CA PRO A 252 -5.24 0.69 -2.84
C PRO A 252 -5.64 -0.69 -2.34
N ALA A 253 -4.77 -1.68 -2.55
CA ALA A 253 -5.06 -3.06 -2.16
C ALA A 253 -5.10 -3.27 -0.64
N GLY A 254 -4.27 -2.52 0.08
CA GLY A 254 -4.00 -2.75 1.50
C GLY A 254 -3.36 -4.12 1.73
N PHE A 255 -3.85 -4.87 2.73
CA PHE A 255 -3.32 -6.19 3.07
C PHE A 255 -3.74 -7.30 2.08
N PHE A 256 -4.67 -7.02 1.16
CA PHE A 256 -5.28 -8.03 0.30
C PHE A 256 -5.14 -7.69 -1.20
N PRO A 257 -3.91 -7.74 -1.76
CA PRO A 257 -3.69 -7.64 -3.21
C PRO A 257 -4.23 -8.88 -3.94
N ALA A 258 -4.49 -8.76 -5.25
CA ALA A 258 -5.04 -9.86 -6.05
C ALA A 258 -4.08 -11.08 -6.11
N ASN A 259 -2.79 -10.82 -6.28
CA ASN A 259 -1.74 -11.83 -6.42
C ASN A 259 -1.21 -12.37 -5.07
N ILE A 260 -2.08 -12.48 -4.07
CA ILE A 260 -1.70 -12.94 -2.73
C ILE A 260 -1.53 -14.46 -2.67
N GLN A 261 -0.37 -14.90 -2.18
CA GLN A 261 -0.08 -16.32 -2.06
C GLN A 261 -0.70 -16.89 -0.79
N THR A 262 -1.26 -18.08 -0.89
CA THR A 262 -1.97 -18.73 0.23
C THR A 262 -1.31 -20.04 0.62
N VAL A 263 -1.14 -20.24 1.93
CA VAL A 263 -0.52 -21.42 2.53
C VAL A 263 -1.41 -21.92 3.68
N ASN A 264 -1.41 -23.23 3.92
CA ASN A 264 -2.10 -23.82 5.07
C ASN A 264 -1.15 -23.91 6.27
N TRP A 265 -1.66 -23.57 7.45
CA TRP A 265 -0.99 -23.83 8.73
C TRP A 265 -1.01 -25.32 9.08
N SER A 266 0.09 -25.79 9.69
CA SER A 266 0.26 -27.10 10.29
C SER A 266 1.31 -27.01 11.41
N GLU A 267 1.21 -27.88 12.42
CA GLU A 267 2.18 -27.91 13.54
C GLU A 267 3.61 -28.16 13.04
N GLU A 268 3.76 -29.15 12.15
CA GLU A 268 4.97 -29.32 11.37
C GLU A 268 4.86 -28.48 10.09
N PRO A 269 5.73 -27.48 9.87
CA PRO A 269 5.60 -26.55 8.76
C PRO A 269 5.83 -27.27 7.43
N SER A 270 4.82 -27.22 6.56
CA SER A 270 4.92 -27.82 5.21
C SER A 270 6.01 -27.17 4.35
N GLU A 271 6.53 -27.88 3.36
CA GLU A 271 7.52 -27.32 2.40
C GLU A 271 7.00 -26.05 1.71
N ALA A 272 5.69 -26.00 1.40
CA ALA A 272 5.04 -24.84 0.80
C ALA A 272 5.06 -23.59 1.71
N PHE A 273 5.04 -23.81 3.03
CA PHE A 273 5.16 -22.79 4.07
C PHE A 273 6.59 -22.29 4.20
N LEU A 274 7.56 -23.21 4.39
CA LEU A 274 8.98 -22.88 4.51
C LEU A 274 9.57 -22.22 3.25
N LYS A 275 8.96 -22.46 2.08
CA LYS A 275 9.33 -21.77 0.85
C LYS A 275 9.12 -20.25 0.95
N ARG A 276 8.17 -19.79 1.76
CA ARG A 276 7.70 -18.38 1.81
C ARG A 276 7.95 -17.68 3.14
N ILE A 277 7.89 -18.44 4.23
CA ILE A 277 8.02 -17.93 5.59
C ILE A 277 9.27 -18.55 6.19
N ASP A 278 10.18 -17.70 6.65
CA ASP A 278 11.33 -18.11 7.45
C ASP A 278 10.88 -18.27 8.90
N VAL A 279 11.25 -19.40 9.49
CA VAL A 279 11.01 -19.71 10.90
C VAL A 279 12.33 -19.58 11.63
N ILE A 280 12.49 -18.50 12.38
CA ILE A 280 13.70 -18.18 13.12
C ILE A 280 13.39 -18.40 14.60
N THR A 281 14.10 -19.32 15.26
CA THR A 281 13.93 -19.58 16.69
C THR A 281 15.18 -19.12 17.42
N GLU A 282 15.04 -18.08 18.23
CA GLU A 282 16.10 -17.50 19.05
C GLU A 282 15.68 -17.52 20.51
N GLY A 283 16.25 -18.44 21.28
CA GLY A 283 15.91 -18.61 22.70
C GLY A 283 14.43 -18.96 22.89
N ASN A 284 13.68 -18.03 23.50
CA ASN A 284 12.25 -18.21 23.78
C ASN A 284 11.31 -17.50 22.80
N THR A 285 11.85 -17.09 21.65
CA THR A 285 11.08 -16.38 20.62
C THR A 285 11.14 -17.14 19.30
N THR A 286 9.98 -17.44 18.74
CA THR A 286 9.84 -17.94 17.37
C THR A 286 9.26 -16.86 16.48
N VAL A 287 10.03 -16.46 15.47
CA VAL A 287 9.66 -15.45 14.48
C VAL A 287 9.26 -16.14 13.18
N TYR A 288 8.01 -15.94 12.75
CA TYR A 288 7.49 -16.28 11.43
C TYR A 288 7.57 -15.04 10.54
N ARG A 289 8.67 -14.95 9.78
CA ARG A 289 8.95 -13.80 8.91
C ARG A 289 8.64 -14.15 7.46
N ASN A 290 7.78 -13.36 6.83
CA ASN A 290 7.62 -13.43 5.37
C ASN A 290 8.95 -13.07 4.68
N LYS A 291 9.41 -13.88 3.73
CA LYS A 291 10.67 -13.65 3.00
C LYS A 291 10.71 -12.33 2.22
N THR A 292 9.55 -11.80 1.86
CA THR A 292 9.41 -10.50 1.17
C THR A 292 9.26 -9.33 2.14
N PHE A 293 9.19 -9.58 3.45
CA PHE A 293 9.07 -8.53 4.47
C PHE A 293 10.26 -7.56 4.41
N GLY A 294 9.96 -6.26 4.41
CA GLY A 294 10.96 -5.20 4.33
C GLY A 294 11.63 -5.02 2.97
N ARG A 295 11.15 -5.71 1.92
CA ARG A 295 11.60 -5.50 0.54
C ARG A 295 10.62 -4.64 -0.23
N ASP A 296 11.08 -4.01 -1.31
CA ASP A 296 10.24 -3.15 -2.17
C ASP A 296 9.07 -3.90 -2.82
N ASN A 297 9.23 -5.21 -3.05
CA ASN A 297 8.19 -6.09 -3.58
C ASN A 297 7.46 -6.86 -2.47
N PHE A 298 7.26 -6.24 -1.32
CA PHE A 298 6.52 -6.84 -0.22
C PHE A 298 5.14 -7.30 -0.69
N ASN A 299 4.86 -8.60 -0.55
CA ASN A 299 3.56 -9.18 -0.81
C ASN A 299 3.17 -10.04 0.40
N PRO A 300 2.08 -9.72 1.12
CA PRO A 300 1.66 -10.49 2.28
C PRO A 300 1.40 -11.95 1.91
N VAL A 301 1.52 -12.84 2.90
CA VAL A 301 1.22 -14.27 2.73
C VAL A 301 -0.01 -14.63 3.55
N ASN A 302 -1.03 -15.18 2.88
CA ASN A 302 -2.24 -15.69 3.52
C ASN A 302 -1.98 -17.04 4.19
N ILE A 303 -2.22 -17.11 5.49
CA ILE A 303 -2.19 -18.33 6.29
C ILE A 303 -3.64 -18.76 6.54
N ARG A 304 -3.98 -19.96 6.08
CA ARG A 304 -5.26 -20.63 6.31
C ARG A 304 -5.16 -21.62 7.46
N ARG A 305 -6.34 -22.02 7.98
CA ARG A 305 -6.55 -22.86 9.17
C ARG A 305 -6.29 -22.11 10.48
N THR A 306 -6.87 -22.65 11.54
CA THR A 306 -6.70 -22.12 12.89
C THR A 306 -5.28 -22.40 13.35
N ILE A 307 -4.62 -21.38 13.88
CA ILE A 307 -3.29 -21.48 14.46
C ILE A 307 -3.50 -21.65 15.97
N GLN A 308 -3.14 -22.82 16.50
CA GLN A 308 -3.18 -23.11 17.93
C GLN A 308 -1.74 -23.21 18.43
N LEU A 309 -1.39 -22.38 19.41
CA LEU A 309 -0.04 -22.31 19.97
C LEU A 309 -0.09 -22.39 21.49
N GLY A 310 0.94 -22.99 22.09
CA GLY A 310 1.09 -23.06 23.55
C GLY A 310 -0.12 -23.67 24.28
N GLN A 311 -0.79 -24.65 23.67
CA GLN A 311 -2.03 -25.23 24.19
C GLN A 311 -1.79 -25.95 25.52
N VAL A 312 -2.67 -25.72 26.50
CA VAL A 312 -2.58 -26.32 27.85
C VAL A 312 -3.93 -26.90 28.25
N ALA A 313 -3.93 -27.99 29.01
CA ALA A 313 -5.15 -28.69 29.42
C ALA A 313 -6.18 -27.80 30.13
N ASP A 314 -5.74 -26.80 30.91
CA ASP A 314 -6.58 -25.86 31.64
C ASP A 314 -7.02 -24.64 30.79
N GLY A 315 -6.53 -24.53 29.55
CA GLY A 315 -6.83 -23.43 28.62
C GLY A 315 -6.21 -22.07 29.00
N VAL A 316 -5.49 -21.99 30.11
CA VAL A 316 -4.77 -20.81 30.57
C VAL A 316 -3.38 -21.24 31.02
N GLY A 317 -2.34 -20.74 30.36
CA GLY A 317 -0.96 -21.03 30.74
C GLY A 317 -0.12 -19.80 31.00
N ASP A 318 1.18 -20.05 31.17
CA ASP A 318 2.17 -19.05 31.58
C ASP A 318 2.41 -18.03 30.44
N PRO A 319 2.24 -16.71 30.66
CA PRO A 319 2.56 -15.70 29.67
C PRO A 319 4.04 -15.68 29.27
N ASP A 320 4.97 -16.11 30.15
CA ASP A 320 6.40 -16.09 29.83
C ASP A 320 6.90 -17.41 29.22
N PHE A 321 5.97 -18.31 28.89
CA PHE A 321 6.26 -19.59 28.25
C PHE A 321 7.01 -19.42 26.94
N HIS A 322 6.52 -18.57 26.03
CA HIS A 322 7.10 -18.36 24.69
C HIS A 322 6.57 -17.09 24.02
N ILE A 323 7.34 -16.49 23.12
CA ILE A 323 6.92 -15.34 22.32
C ILE A 323 6.83 -15.76 20.85
N TRP A 324 5.63 -15.66 20.25
CA TRP A 324 5.47 -15.87 18.81
C TRP A 324 5.31 -14.55 18.09
N ARG A 325 6.22 -14.28 17.17
CA ARG A 325 6.24 -13.06 16.38
C ARG A 325 5.91 -13.35 14.93
N PHE A 326 4.95 -12.62 14.38
CA PHE A 326 4.53 -12.74 12.99
C PHE A 326 4.81 -11.42 12.25
N GLU A 327 5.50 -11.51 11.11
CA GLU A 327 5.87 -10.34 10.32
C GLU A 327 5.43 -10.49 8.86
N GLY A 328 4.54 -9.59 8.41
CA GLY A 328 4.12 -9.54 7.00
C GLY A 328 3.19 -10.67 6.56
N VAL A 329 2.32 -11.16 7.43
CA VAL A 329 1.41 -12.30 7.16
C VAL A 329 -0.05 -11.97 7.45
N ASN A 330 -0.95 -12.65 6.74
CA ASN A 330 -2.38 -12.52 6.90
C ASN A 330 -2.98 -13.80 7.47
N ILE A 331 -3.53 -13.75 8.67
CA ILE A 331 -4.17 -14.88 9.34
C ILE A 331 -5.67 -14.85 9.01
N LEU A 332 -6.10 -15.74 8.12
CA LEU A 332 -7.47 -15.72 7.58
C LEU A 332 -8.52 -16.33 8.52
N ASN A 333 -8.10 -17.13 9.49
CA ASN A 333 -8.97 -17.75 10.50
C ASN A 333 -8.62 -17.22 11.91
N THR A 334 -8.55 -18.08 12.91
CA THR A 334 -8.29 -17.69 14.30
C THR A 334 -6.85 -18.05 14.68
N LEU A 335 -6.18 -17.13 15.36
CA LEU A 335 -4.96 -17.37 16.11
C LEU A 335 -5.33 -17.49 17.59
N VAL A 336 -5.11 -18.68 18.16
CA VAL A 336 -5.43 -19.01 19.56
C VAL A 336 -4.14 -19.34 20.30
N LEU A 337 -3.92 -18.68 21.43
CA LEU A 337 -2.80 -18.92 22.33
C LEU A 337 -3.29 -19.14 23.76
N ASP A 338 -3.00 -20.31 24.34
CA ASP A 338 -3.35 -20.58 25.75
C ASP A 338 -2.26 -20.09 26.69
N SER A 339 -0.99 -20.25 26.28
CA SER A 339 0.23 -19.80 26.97
C SER A 339 1.06 -18.90 26.07
N GLY A 340 1.90 -18.06 26.65
CA GLY A 340 2.86 -17.19 25.95
C GLY A 340 2.29 -15.86 25.45
N ARG A 341 3.07 -15.15 24.63
CA ARG A 341 2.78 -13.80 24.10
C ARG A 341 2.82 -13.78 22.58
N VAL A 342 2.08 -12.86 21.97
CA VAL A 342 2.08 -12.67 20.52
C VAL A 342 2.50 -11.27 20.13
N GLU A 343 3.41 -11.19 19.16
CA GLU A 343 3.83 -9.96 18.48
C GLU A 343 3.41 -10.00 17.00
N LEU A 344 2.74 -8.96 16.53
CA LEU A 344 2.26 -8.85 15.14
C LEU A 344 2.77 -7.55 14.53
N VAL A 345 3.45 -7.64 13.38
CA VAL A 345 3.99 -6.46 12.66
C VAL A 345 3.60 -6.54 11.19
N LYS A 346 2.93 -5.50 10.67
CA LYS A 346 2.37 -5.47 9.30
C LYS A 346 1.58 -6.75 8.96
N CYS A 347 0.65 -7.11 9.83
CA CYS A 347 -0.17 -8.32 9.69
C CYS A 347 -1.66 -8.00 9.67
N ALA A 348 -2.44 -8.76 8.89
CA ALA A 348 -3.89 -8.76 8.99
C ALA A 348 -4.39 -10.05 9.66
N ALA A 349 -5.13 -9.98 10.75
CA ALA A 349 -5.66 -11.17 11.42
C ALA A 349 -7.18 -11.10 11.62
N ARG A 350 -7.89 -12.15 11.22
CA ARG A 350 -9.34 -12.18 11.36
C ARG A 350 -9.75 -12.26 12.83
N LYS A 351 -9.13 -13.14 13.61
CA LYS A 351 -9.38 -13.23 15.04
C LYS A 351 -8.11 -13.61 15.78
N VAL A 352 -7.78 -12.86 16.82
CA VAL A 352 -6.66 -13.18 17.73
C VAL A 352 -7.22 -13.33 19.14
N GLU A 353 -7.01 -14.51 19.71
CA GLU A 353 -7.44 -14.88 21.06
C GLU A 353 -6.21 -15.30 21.86
N VAL A 354 -5.96 -14.62 22.98
CA VAL A 354 -4.92 -15.02 23.92
C VAL A 354 -5.52 -15.15 25.32
N HIS A 355 -5.29 -16.32 25.92
CA HIS A 355 -5.82 -16.68 27.23
C HIS A 355 -4.81 -16.50 28.38
N SER A 356 -3.53 -16.28 28.07
CA SER A 356 -2.50 -16.00 29.08
C SER A 356 -2.80 -14.70 29.83
N ILE A 357 -2.42 -14.66 31.11
CA ILE A 357 -2.83 -13.62 32.05
C ILE A 357 -1.61 -12.80 32.46
N ASP A 358 -1.52 -11.57 31.95
CA ASP A 358 -0.60 -10.56 32.44
C ASP A 358 -1.18 -9.17 32.24
N LYS A 359 -1.24 -8.38 33.32
CA LYS A 359 -1.80 -7.03 33.35
C LYS A 359 -0.73 -5.94 33.27
N VAL A 360 0.54 -6.31 33.46
CA VAL A 360 1.67 -5.38 33.51
C VAL A 360 2.39 -5.37 32.17
N SER A 361 2.71 -6.55 31.63
CA SER A 361 3.35 -6.67 30.31
C SER A 361 2.35 -7.13 29.27
N ALA A 362 2.43 -6.56 28.06
CA ALA A 362 1.47 -6.84 27.02
C ALA A 362 1.53 -8.31 26.58
N VAL A 363 0.36 -8.93 26.52
CA VAL A 363 0.16 -10.30 26.04
C VAL A 363 0.00 -10.31 24.51
N ILE A 364 -0.65 -9.26 23.98
CA ILE A 364 -0.73 -8.98 22.55
C ILE A 364 -0.04 -7.64 22.30
N THR A 365 0.99 -7.65 21.45
CA THR A 365 1.62 -6.44 20.92
C THR A 365 1.42 -6.42 19.40
N ALA A 366 0.79 -5.38 18.86
CA ALA A 366 0.58 -5.26 17.42
C ALA A 366 0.97 -3.88 16.90
N LYS A 367 1.61 -3.85 15.74
CA LYS A 367 2.03 -2.65 15.03
C LYS A 367 1.69 -2.73 13.54
N ASP A 368 1.08 -1.68 13.00
CA ASP A 368 0.69 -1.60 11.58
C ASP A 368 -0.24 -2.78 11.20
N CYS A 369 -1.24 -3.07 12.03
CA CYS A 369 -2.04 -4.30 11.91
C CYS A 369 -3.53 -4.06 11.69
N LEU A 370 -4.14 -4.92 10.87
CA LEU A 370 -5.58 -4.94 10.63
C LEU A 370 -6.22 -6.15 11.33
N PHE A 371 -7.20 -5.88 12.18
CA PHE A 371 -7.93 -6.92 12.90
C PHE A 371 -9.41 -6.87 12.58
N ARG A 372 -10.05 -8.03 12.46
CA ARG A 372 -11.50 -8.08 12.61
C ARG A 372 -11.90 -8.14 14.08
N GLN A 373 -11.30 -9.02 14.87
CA GLN A 373 -11.53 -9.13 16.32
C GLN A 373 -10.22 -9.37 17.08
N VAL A 374 -10.06 -8.71 18.23
CA VAL A 374 -8.93 -8.91 19.16
C VAL A 374 -9.47 -9.24 20.54
N GLN A 375 -8.94 -10.30 21.15
CA GLN A 375 -9.40 -10.80 22.44
C GLN A 375 -8.25 -11.23 23.34
N ALA A 376 -8.12 -10.55 24.48
CA ALA A 376 -7.27 -10.92 25.62
C ALA A 376 -7.99 -10.54 26.93
N ALA A 377 -9.02 -11.31 27.29
CA ALA A 377 -9.98 -10.95 28.34
C ALA A 377 -9.37 -10.64 29.73
N ARG A 378 -8.19 -11.19 30.02
CA ARG A 378 -7.51 -11.07 31.33
C ARG A 378 -6.09 -10.50 31.20
N GLY A 379 -5.77 -9.88 30.07
CA GLY A 379 -4.43 -9.41 29.74
C GLY A 379 -4.38 -7.95 29.30
N LEU A 380 -3.16 -7.42 29.23
CA LEU A 380 -2.82 -6.15 28.60
C LEU A 380 -2.63 -6.32 27.09
N VAL A 381 -3.28 -5.47 26.30
CA VAL A 381 -3.12 -5.37 24.85
C VAL A 381 -2.44 -4.06 24.50
N LYS A 382 -1.39 -4.09 23.69
CA LYS A 382 -0.71 -2.90 23.16
C LYS A 382 -0.88 -2.83 21.64
N LEU A 383 -1.54 -1.79 21.15
CA LEU A 383 -1.78 -1.54 19.73
C LEU A 383 -1.17 -0.20 19.31
N GLU A 384 -0.39 -0.21 18.24
CA GLU A 384 0.15 0.98 17.59
C GLU A 384 -0.20 0.92 16.11
N TYR A 385 -0.77 1.99 15.54
CA TYR A 385 -1.13 2.03 14.11
C TYR A 385 -2.00 0.84 13.69
N CYS A 386 -3.07 0.55 14.44
CA CYS A 386 -3.91 -0.62 14.20
C CYS A 386 -5.35 -0.23 13.85
N THR A 387 -6.02 -1.03 13.03
CA THR A 387 -7.45 -0.89 12.76
C THR A 387 -8.18 -2.15 13.20
N VAL A 388 -9.19 -2.00 14.08
CA VAL A 388 -10.04 -3.11 14.54
C VAL A 388 -11.46 -2.89 14.02
N LEU A 389 -11.96 -3.85 13.22
CA LEU A 389 -13.20 -3.70 12.47
C LEU A 389 -14.47 -4.01 13.28
N GLU A 390 -14.40 -4.92 14.25
CA GLU A 390 -15.56 -5.31 15.06
C GLU A 390 -15.32 -5.01 16.55
N SER A 391 -14.78 -5.95 17.33
CA SER A 391 -14.70 -5.82 18.79
C SER A 391 -13.27 -5.99 19.31
N THR A 392 -12.95 -5.23 20.36
CA THR A 392 -11.73 -5.39 21.15
C THR A 392 -12.10 -5.77 22.57
N LEU A 393 -11.76 -6.99 22.97
CA LEU A 393 -11.93 -7.48 24.34
C LEU A 393 -10.58 -7.47 25.06
N SER A 394 -10.40 -6.62 26.07
CA SER A 394 -9.17 -6.60 26.87
C SER A 394 -9.41 -6.08 28.27
N GLU A 395 -8.63 -6.55 29.26
CA GLU A 395 -8.70 -6.01 30.63
C GLU A 395 -7.92 -4.70 30.79
N HIS A 396 -6.80 -4.59 30.07
CA HIS A 396 -6.01 -3.38 29.94
C HIS A 396 -5.65 -3.16 28.46
N LEU A 397 -5.63 -1.91 28.00
CA LEU A 397 -5.31 -1.57 26.62
C LEU A 397 -4.55 -0.26 26.52
N PHE A 398 -3.42 -0.31 25.85
CA PHE A 398 -2.69 0.85 25.36
C PHE A 398 -2.83 0.91 23.85
N ALA A 399 -3.42 2.00 23.36
CA ALA A 399 -3.64 2.21 21.94
C ALA A 399 -3.09 3.59 21.53
N SER A 400 -2.28 3.61 20.49
CA SER A 400 -1.77 4.82 19.85
C SER A 400 -2.14 4.78 18.37
N ASP A 401 -2.72 5.85 17.84
CA ASP A 401 -2.92 6.01 16.39
C ASP A 401 -3.78 4.91 15.78
N CYS A 402 -4.75 4.41 16.55
CA CYS A 402 -5.58 3.28 16.20
C CYS A 402 -6.99 3.71 15.77
N ILE A 403 -7.65 2.88 14.97
CA ILE A 403 -9.05 3.03 14.60
C ILE A 403 -9.84 1.84 15.14
N PHE A 404 -10.74 2.08 16.09
CA PHE A 404 -11.70 1.09 16.56
C PHE A 404 -13.05 1.38 15.93
N LEU A 405 -13.57 0.49 15.07
CA LEU A 405 -14.90 0.64 14.48
C LEU A 405 -16.01 0.31 15.48
N GLY A 406 -15.90 -0.81 16.20
CA GLY A 406 -16.81 -1.17 17.28
C GLY A 406 -16.25 -0.89 18.66
N LEU A 407 -16.93 -1.46 19.66
CA LEU A 407 -16.72 -1.14 21.07
C LEU A 407 -15.50 -1.85 21.64
N VAL A 408 -14.84 -1.18 22.59
CA VAL A 408 -13.77 -1.71 23.43
C VAL A 408 -14.36 -2.04 24.80
N HIS A 409 -14.24 -3.30 25.23
CA HIS A 409 -14.85 -3.76 26.47
C HIS A 409 -13.98 -4.81 27.19
N ARG A 410 -14.20 -4.96 28.50
CA ARG A 410 -13.49 -5.92 29.37
C ARG A 410 -14.12 -7.30 29.40
N HIS A 411 -15.44 -7.32 29.40
CA HIS A 411 -16.24 -8.51 29.61
C HIS A 411 -17.02 -8.86 28.35
N HIS A 412 -17.30 -10.14 28.18
CA HIS A 412 -18.30 -10.54 27.20
C HIS A 412 -19.66 -9.94 27.57
N LEU A 413 -20.54 -9.82 26.58
CA LEU A 413 -21.93 -9.38 26.78
C LEU A 413 -22.57 -10.12 27.98
N PRO A 414 -23.39 -9.43 28.80
CA PRO A 414 -24.04 -8.14 28.51
C PRO A 414 -23.35 -6.90 29.11
N ASP A 415 -22.38 -7.06 30.02
CA ASP A 415 -21.92 -5.95 30.85
C ASP A 415 -21.10 -4.88 30.09
N MET A 416 -20.51 -5.23 28.93
CA MET A 416 -19.80 -4.35 27.98
C MET A 416 -18.95 -3.23 28.63
N THR A 417 -18.48 -3.46 29.85
CA THR A 417 -17.82 -2.42 30.65
C THR A 417 -16.53 -2.02 29.97
N PRO A 418 -16.24 -0.73 29.86
CA PRO A 418 -14.92 -0.26 29.46
C PRO A 418 -13.86 -0.85 30.40
N PRO A 419 -12.61 -1.00 29.96
CA PRO A 419 -11.66 -1.74 30.77
C PRO A 419 -10.92 -0.79 31.76
N VAL A 420 -10.10 -1.29 32.70
CA VAL A 420 -9.79 -0.59 33.98
C VAL A 420 -8.57 0.33 33.93
N ARG A 421 -7.53 0.01 33.14
CA ARG A 421 -6.40 0.95 32.88
C ARG A 421 -6.18 1.02 31.39
N HIS A 422 -6.61 2.12 30.78
CA HIS A 422 -6.53 2.36 29.35
C HIS A 422 -5.89 3.70 29.09
N CYS A 423 -4.92 3.72 28.18
CA CYS A 423 -4.46 4.95 27.56
C CYS A 423 -4.72 4.80 26.07
N VAL A 424 -5.70 5.54 25.57
CA VAL A 424 -6.02 5.63 24.15
C VAL A 424 -5.66 7.03 23.71
N ARG A 425 -4.64 7.14 22.86
CA ARG A 425 -4.12 8.42 22.37
C ARG A 425 -4.16 8.51 20.86
N TYR A 426 -4.45 9.71 20.33
CA TYR A 426 -4.45 10.00 18.88
C TYR A 426 -5.24 8.96 18.06
N SER A 427 -6.32 8.45 18.64
CA SER A 427 -7.05 7.29 18.11
C SER A 427 -8.53 7.61 17.92
N ARG A 428 -9.17 6.86 17.03
CA ARG A 428 -10.62 6.90 16.83
C ARG A 428 -11.30 5.83 17.67
N ILE A 429 -12.29 6.24 18.47
CA ILE A 429 -13.19 5.34 19.21
C ILE A 429 -14.63 5.46 18.72
N ALA A 430 -15.44 4.43 18.99
CA ALA A 430 -16.85 4.43 18.63
C ALA A 430 -17.62 5.58 19.32
N LYS A 431 -18.63 6.11 18.63
CA LYS A 431 -19.41 7.25 19.14
C LYS A 431 -20.12 6.92 20.46
N ASP A 432 -20.58 5.68 20.60
CA ASP A 432 -21.33 5.20 21.77
C ASP A 432 -20.42 4.53 22.81
N GLN A 433 -19.10 4.65 22.65
CA GLN A 433 -18.15 4.12 23.63
C GLN A 433 -18.30 4.89 24.95
N ASP A 434 -18.64 4.15 26.01
CA ASP A 434 -18.55 4.64 27.37
C ASP A 434 -17.08 4.81 27.74
N GLU A 435 -16.76 5.92 28.40
CA GLU A 435 -15.39 6.29 28.74
C GLU A 435 -14.89 5.53 29.97
N GLY A 436 -15.77 5.19 30.93
CA GLY A 436 -15.36 4.51 32.16
C GLY A 436 -14.12 5.14 32.81
N ASP A 437 -13.11 4.32 33.12
CA ASP A 437 -11.81 4.75 33.65
C ASP A 437 -10.75 5.01 32.55
N MET A 438 -11.16 5.09 31.28
CA MET A 438 -10.23 5.24 30.16
C MET A 438 -9.65 6.65 30.08
N ARG A 439 -8.33 6.75 30.00
CA ARG A 439 -7.65 8.01 29.70
C ARG A 439 -7.62 8.20 28.18
N LEU A 440 -8.45 9.12 27.71
CA LEU A 440 -8.53 9.51 26.31
C LEU A 440 -7.71 10.78 26.08
N ILE A 441 -6.76 10.75 25.15
CA ILE A 441 -5.88 11.87 24.81
C ILE A 441 -5.98 12.13 23.30
N HIS A 442 -6.40 13.31 22.88
CA HIS A 442 -6.53 13.67 21.45
C HIS A 442 -7.28 12.61 20.61
N THR A 443 -8.39 12.08 21.15
CA THR A 443 -9.20 11.06 20.46
C THR A 443 -10.33 11.71 19.65
N THR A 444 -10.77 11.00 18.61
CA THR A 444 -11.90 11.42 17.77
C THR A 444 -13.03 10.38 17.81
N ARG A 445 -14.27 10.86 17.69
CA ARG A 445 -15.49 10.04 17.54
C ARG A 445 -16.04 10.09 16.11
N ALA A 446 -15.33 10.74 15.19
CA ALA A 446 -15.71 10.82 13.78
C ALA A 446 -15.87 9.42 13.17
N LEU A 447 -16.78 9.27 12.20
CA LEU A 447 -17.00 7.98 11.52
C LEU A 447 -16.01 7.86 10.36
N PRO A 448 -15.09 6.88 10.35
CA PRO A 448 -14.25 6.63 9.19
C PRO A 448 -15.08 6.07 8.04
N VAL A 449 -14.72 6.44 6.81
CA VAL A 449 -15.27 5.84 5.59
C VAL A 449 -14.17 5.00 4.97
N MET A 450 -14.39 3.71 4.77
CA MET A 450 -13.38 2.81 4.21
C MET A 450 -13.84 2.27 2.86
N PHE A 451 -12.90 1.90 1.98
CA PHE A 451 -13.25 1.26 0.71
C PHE A 451 -13.98 -0.07 0.91
N SER A 452 -13.52 -0.88 1.86
CA SER A 452 -14.25 -2.05 2.36
C SER A 452 -14.01 -2.21 3.87
N THR A 453 -14.99 -2.77 4.57
CA THR A 453 -14.85 -3.23 5.97
C THR A 453 -14.89 -4.76 6.07
N LYS A 454 -15.00 -5.46 4.94
CA LYS A 454 -15.08 -6.92 4.93
C LYS A 454 -13.68 -7.51 4.88
N PHE A 455 -13.30 -8.16 5.97
CA PHE A 455 -12.00 -8.81 6.10
C PHE A 455 -11.73 -9.79 4.95
N GLY A 456 -10.59 -9.63 4.27
CA GLY A 456 -10.19 -10.46 3.14
C GLY A 456 -10.51 -9.89 1.76
N GLU A 457 -11.24 -8.77 1.67
CA GLU A 457 -11.44 -8.04 0.41
C GLU A 457 -10.37 -6.96 0.21
N ARG A 458 -10.14 -6.60 -1.07
CA ARG A 458 -9.27 -5.49 -1.46
C ARG A 458 -9.75 -4.19 -0.78
N GLY A 459 -8.82 -3.39 -0.28
CA GLY A 459 -9.13 -2.11 0.34
C GLY A 459 -9.79 -2.24 1.72
N CYS A 460 -9.80 -3.43 2.32
CA CYS A 460 -10.32 -3.64 3.67
C CYS A 460 -9.53 -2.79 4.68
N GLY A 461 -10.20 -1.89 5.40
CA GLY A 461 -9.55 -1.00 6.37
C GLY A 461 -8.84 0.21 5.75
N VAL A 462 -8.76 0.31 4.43
CA VAL A 462 -8.14 1.46 3.74
C VAL A 462 -9.14 2.61 3.78
N LEU A 463 -8.68 3.77 4.24
CA LEU A 463 -9.50 4.97 4.34
C LEU A 463 -9.85 5.49 2.94
N HIS A 464 -11.12 5.83 2.77
CA HIS A 464 -11.64 6.48 1.57
C HIS A 464 -11.38 7.99 1.65
N PRO A 465 -11.20 8.72 0.53
CA PRO A 465 -11.13 10.20 0.51
C PRO A 465 -12.35 10.94 1.08
N ALA A 466 -13.39 10.23 1.51
CA ALA A 466 -14.56 10.78 2.18
C ALA A 466 -14.39 10.81 3.71
N THR A 467 -13.30 10.22 4.21
CA THR A 467 -12.99 10.14 5.63
C THR A 467 -12.74 11.55 6.16
N PRO A 468 -13.27 11.89 7.35
CA PRO A 468 -13.00 13.19 7.97
C PRO A 468 -11.51 13.43 8.22
N GLU A 469 -11.06 14.67 8.07
CA GLU A 469 -9.67 15.09 8.33
C GLU A 469 -9.19 14.73 9.74
N ALA A 470 -10.09 14.71 10.72
CA ALA A 470 -9.79 14.28 12.09
C ALA A 470 -9.27 12.84 12.22
N ILE A 471 -9.39 12.02 11.17
CA ILE A 471 -8.84 10.65 11.09
C ILE A 471 -7.69 10.59 10.08
N VAL A 472 -7.82 11.28 8.94
CA VAL A 472 -6.78 11.33 7.88
C VAL A 472 -5.51 12.04 8.34
N HIS A 473 -5.63 13.02 9.23
CA HIS A 473 -4.52 13.82 9.80
C HIS A 473 -4.49 13.81 11.33
N GLY A 474 -5.17 12.84 11.95
CA GLY A 474 -5.34 12.83 13.41
C GLY A 474 -4.33 11.98 14.17
N ALA A 475 -3.39 11.31 13.48
CA ALA A 475 -2.28 10.62 14.13
C ALA A 475 -1.35 11.62 14.86
N GLU A 476 -0.52 11.12 15.78
CA GLU A 476 0.42 11.91 16.60
C GLU A 476 1.37 12.78 15.77
N ASP A 477 1.75 12.31 14.58
CA ASP A 477 2.62 13.00 13.63
C ASP A 477 1.86 13.83 12.57
N GLY A 478 0.53 13.91 12.67
CA GLY A 478 -0.33 14.63 11.72
C GLY A 478 -0.69 13.84 10.45
N THR A 479 -0.38 12.54 10.40
CA THR A 479 -0.72 11.66 9.27
C THR A 479 -1.95 10.79 9.57
N GLU A 480 -2.15 9.72 8.78
CA GLU A 480 -3.35 8.89 8.86
C GLU A 480 -3.29 7.92 10.05
N MET A 481 -4.42 7.79 10.75
CA MET A 481 -4.59 6.77 11.78
C MET A 481 -4.78 5.37 11.16
N GLY A 482 -4.46 4.34 11.94
CA GLY A 482 -4.87 2.96 11.65
C GLY A 482 -3.81 2.11 10.96
N ALA A 483 -4.25 0.98 10.41
CA ALA A 483 -3.38 -0.11 9.96
C ALA A 483 -2.44 0.25 8.81
N TYR A 484 -2.74 1.32 8.07
CA TYR A 484 -2.01 1.77 6.90
C TYR A 484 -1.17 3.03 7.14
N HIS A 485 -1.06 3.49 8.39
CA HIS A 485 -0.26 4.66 8.77
C HIS A 485 1.12 4.70 8.11
N GLY A 486 1.88 3.61 8.17
CA GLY A 486 3.22 3.54 7.56
C GLY A 486 3.25 3.47 6.03
N ASP A 487 2.11 3.29 5.37
CA ASP A 487 1.96 3.21 3.91
C ASP A 487 1.36 4.50 3.32
N TYR A 488 0.83 5.41 4.15
CA TYR A 488 0.33 6.75 3.80
C TYR A 488 -0.71 6.79 2.69
N LEU A 489 -1.53 5.74 2.57
CA LEU A 489 -2.43 5.50 1.44
C LEU A 489 -3.42 6.65 1.21
N SER A 490 -3.94 7.28 2.28
CA SER A 490 -4.84 8.43 2.14
C SER A 490 -4.14 9.69 1.66
N LEU A 491 -2.87 9.88 2.04
CA LEU A 491 -2.09 11.08 1.73
C LEU A 491 -1.51 11.06 0.31
N LEU A 492 -1.51 9.91 -0.36
CA LEU A 492 -1.03 9.80 -1.75
C LEU A 492 -1.85 10.68 -2.70
N ALA A 493 -3.16 10.77 -2.50
CA ALA A 493 -4.03 11.60 -3.35
C ALA A 493 -3.69 13.09 -3.21
N ASP A 494 -3.48 13.56 -1.99
CA ASP A 494 -3.10 14.94 -1.72
C ASP A 494 -1.70 15.24 -2.25
N ALA A 495 -0.76 14.31 -2.10
CA ALA A 495 0.59 14.41 -2.66
C ALA A 495 0.58 14.52 -4.20
N ILE A 496 -0.30 13.76 -4.88
CA ILE A 496 -0.49 13.88 -6.34
C ILE A 496 -0.97 15.29 -6.68
N ILE A 497 -2.04 15.77 -6.03
CA ILE A 497 -2.63 17.09 -6.33
C ILE A 497 -1.59 18.19 -6.08
N GLU A 498 -0.91 18.14 -4.93
CA GLU A 498 0.09 19.12 -4.54
C GLU A 498 1.25 19.17 -5.54
N LYS A 499 1.79 18.03 -5.98
CA LYS A 499 2.87 18.03 -6.97
C LYS A 499 2.39 18.47 -8.35
N LEU A 500 1.21 18.04 -8.77
CA LEU A 500 0.69 18.37 -10.10
C LEU A 500 0.49 19.88 -10.29
N ASN A 501 0.26 20.65 -9.23
CA ASN A 501 0.24 22.11 -9.31
C ASN A 501 1.54 22.68 -9.93
N ASP A 502 2.67 22.01 -9.77
CA ASP A 502 3.96 22.43 -10.35
C ASP A 502 4.09 22.05 -11.84
N TYR A 503 3.26 21.13 -12.37
CA TYR A 503 3.38 20.58 -13.72
C TYR A 503 2.16 20.83 -14.62
N LEU A 504 1.05 21.28 -14.06
CA LEU A 504 -0.14 21.65 -14.82
C LEU A 504 0.02 23.02 -15.51
N PRO A 505 -0.66 23.23 -16.66
CA PRO A 505 -0.79 24.56 -17.24
C PRO A 505 -1.55 25.52 -16.30
N LEU A 506 -1.32 26.82 -16.45
CA LEU A 506 -1.97 27.84 -15.64
C LEU A 506 -3.51 27.70 -15.69
N GLY A 507 -4.14 27.72 -14.51
CA GLY A 507 -5.59 27.64 -14.36
C GLY A 507 -6.15 26.22 -14.44
N LYS A 508 -5.34 25.18 -14.69
CA LYS A 508 -5.79 23.78 -14.64
C LYS A 508 -5.64 23.22 -13.23
N GLU A 509 -6.61 22.41 -12.82
CA GLU A 509 -6.66 21.75 -11.52
C GLU A 509 -6.81 20.24 -11.70
N ALA A 510 -6.03 19.46 -10.94
CA ALA A 510 -6.16 18.01 -10.86
C ALA A 510 -7.26 17.61 -9.86
N VAL A 511 -8.01 16.56 -10.19
CA VAL A 511 -8.95 15.92 -9.28
C VAL A 511 -8.68 14.43 -9.29
N VAL A 512 -8.36 13.87 -8.12
CA VAL A 512 -8.14 12.44 -7.93
C VAL A 512 -9.46 11.76 -7.54
N ILE A 513 -9.81 10.71 -8.27
CA ILE A 513 -11.07 9.97 -8.14
C ILE A 513 -10.73 8.48 -8.00
N PRO A 514 -10.92 7.87 -6.83
CA PRO A 514 -10.74 6.43 -6.72
C PRO A 514 -11.86 5.70 -7.47
N ASP A 515 -11.50 4.75 -8.32
CA ASP A 515 -12.45 4.02 -9.17
C ASP A 515 -12.17 2.52 -9.18
N THR A 516 -13.08 1.75 -8.59
CA THR A 516 -13.01 0.29 -8.55
C THR A 516 -13.08 -0.34 -9.94
N ARG A 517 -13.66 0.33 -10.94
CA ARG A 517 -13.80 -0.23 -12.30
C ARG A 517 -12.47 -0.40 -13.02
N LEU A 518 -11.42 0.31 -12.61
CA LEU A 518 -10.09 0.09 -13.16
C LEU A 518 -9.61 -1.34 -12.90
N LEU A 519 -10.06 -2.01 -11.83
CA LEU A 519 -9.74 -3.43 -11.58
C LEU A 519 -10.38 -4.37 -12.62
N ASP A 520 -11.48 -3.94 -13.24
CA ASP A 520 -12.25 -4.68 -14.23
C ASP A 520 -11.91 -4.27 -15.67
N ILE A 521 -10.76 -3.63 -15.92
CA ILE A 521 -10.33 -3.28 -17.29
C ILE A 521 -10.40 -4.55 -18.17
N PRO A 522 -11.01 -4.49 -19.36
CA PRO A 522 -11.13 -5.66 -20.23
C PRO A 522 -9.77 -6.26 -20.59
N GLU A 523 -9.68 -7.60 -20.56
CA GLU A 523 -8.51 -8.38 -21.00
C GLU A 523 -8.38 -8.42 -22.52
#